data_AF-A0A1Y1SFR2-F1
#
_entry.id   AF-A0A1Y1SFR2-F1
#
_cell.length_a   1.000
_cell.length_b   1.000
_cell.length_c   1.000
_cell.angle_alpha   90.00
_cell.angle_beta   90.00
_cell.angle_gamma   90.00
#
_symmetry.space_group_name_H-M   'P 1'
#
loop_
_entity.id
_entity.type
_entity.pdbx_description
1 polymer ?
#
loop_
_entity_poly.entity_id
_entity_poly.type
_entity_poly.pdbx_seq_one_letter_code
_entity_poly.pdbx_strand_id
1 'polypeptide(L)'
;MTPGADPLANLKPIHLPAEPGWWPPAPGWWLLALSVVVLTIGMVLAWRHWRRRRAPVRQADAELARISAETDAVRQLSALNQLLRRVAARVYGPGAASLAPAQWSEFLTTHAPAGDQNPLRWQQLAQAPYRGIDASDDTLSIDALGMTRAWIQANLKRARPC
;
A
#
# COMPACT_ATOMS: atom_id res chain seq x y z
N MET A 1 6.65 60.42 81.63
CA MET A 1 5.76 59.68 80.70
C MET A 1 6.48 59.58 79.36
N THR A 2 7.34 58.59 79.19
CA THR A 2 8.04 58.32 77.92
C THR A 2 7.23 57.26 77.16
N PRO A 3 6.84 57.50 75.90
CA PRO A 3 6.02 56.56 75.15
C PRO A 3 6.84 55.31 74.86
N GLY A 4 6.21 54.15 75.07
CA GLY A 4 6.81 52.84 74.79
C GLY A 4 7.20 52.72 73.32
N ALA A 5 8.43 52.27 73.08
CA ALA A 5 8.92 51.97 71.76
C ALA A 5 7.98 50.96 71.07
N ASP A 6 7.38 51.39 69.97
CA ASP A 6 6.36 50.65 69.23
C ASP A 6 7.02 49.44 68.55
N PRO A 7 6.79 48.20 69.03
CA PRO A 7 7.52 47.01 68.58
C PRO A 7 7.15 46.59 67.15
N LEU A 8 6.17 47.27 66.54
CA LEU A 8 5.68 47.02 65.19
C LEU A 8 6.46 47.77 64.11
N ALA A 9 7.29 48.76 64.48
CA ALA A 9 8.10 49.53 63.52
C ALA A 9 9.23 48.73 62.86
N ASN A 10 9.50 47.52 63.33
CA ASN A 10 10.57 46.64 62.83
C ASN A 10 10.07 45.47 61.96
N LEU A 11 8.78 45.44 61.62
CA LEU A 11 8.21 44.44 60.72
C LEU A 11 8.64 44.74 59.28
N LYS A 12 9.65 44.00 58.82
CA LYS A 12 10.14 44.03 57.44
C LYS A 12 9.01 43.57 56.50
N PRO A 13 8.69 44.32 55.43
CA PRO A 13 7.65 43.90 54.49
C PRO A 13 8.01 42.56 53.85
N ILE A 14 7.08 41.61 53.91
CA ILE A 14 7.23 40.27 53.33
C ILE A 14 7.14 40.41 51.81
N HIS A 15 8.26 40.18 51.11
CA HIS A 15 8.27 40.05 49.66
C HIS A 15 7.65 38.69 49.29
N LEU A 16 6.47 38.70 48.66
CA LEU A 16 5.96 37.50 48.00
C LEU A 16 6.85 37.21 46.77
N PRO A 17 7.30 35.96 46.57
CA PRO A 17 8.01 35.62 45.34
C PRO A 17 7.07 35.86 44.16
N ALA A 18 7.57 36.55 43.14
CA ALA A 18 6.86 36.69 41.87
C ALA A 18 6.40 35.30 41.41
N GLU A 19 5.15 35.22 40.93
CA GLU A 19 4.54 33.98 40.44
C GLU A 19 5.56 33.24 39.56
N PRO A 20 5.77 31.93 39.75
CA PRO A 20 6.74 31.19 38.96
C PRO A 20 6.31 31.26 37.50
N GLY A 21 6.93 32.18 36.77
CA GLY A 21 6.68 32.42 35.36
C GLY A 21 6.91 31.11 34.64
N TRP A 22 5.82 30.55 34.13
CA TRP A 22 5.69 29.34 33.30
C TRP A 22 7.07 28.75 32.95
N TRP A 23 7.68 28.01 33.87
CA TRP A 23 9.04 27.55 33.65
C TRP A 23 9.01 26.57 32.48
N PRO A 24 10.04 26.57 31.61
CA PRO A 24 10.07 25.72 30.43
C PRO A 24 9.77 24.29 30.89
N PRO A 25 8.78 23.62 30.28
CA PRO A 25 8.38 22.28 30.71
C PRO A 25 9.67 21.46 30.78
N ALA A 26 9.93 20.90 31.97
CA ALA A 26 11.18 20.24 32.31
C ALA A 26 11.69 19.41 31.11
N PRO A 27 12.99 19.40 30.79
CA PRO A 27 13.52 18.86 29.54
C PRO A 27 13.07 17.43 29.19
N GLY A 28 12.58 16.66 30.16
CA GLY A 28 11.91 15.38 29.94
C GLY A 28 10.65 15.43 29.06
N TRP A 29 9.93 16.56 28.99
CA TRP A 29 8.78 16.72 28.09
C TRP A 29 9.19 16.77 26.62
N TRP A 30 10.37 17.32 26.32
CA TRP A 30 10.91 17.30 24.97
C TRP A 30 11.27 15.88 24.55
N LEU A 31 11.82 15.07 25.46
CA LEU A 31 12.04 13.64 25.23
C LEU A 31 10.73 12.89 25.00
N LEU A 32 9.68 13.20 25.78
CA LEU A 32 8.35 12.60 25.62
C LEU A 32 7.74 12.97 24.26
N ALA A 33 7.77 14.25 23.91
CA ALA A 33 7.26 14.76 22.63
C ALA A 33 8.03 14.14 21.46
N LEU A 34 9.36 14.08 21.53
CA LEU A 34 10.19 13.42 20.52
C LEU A 34 9.84 11.93 20.39
N SER A 35 9.69 11.23 21.50
CA SER A 35 9.31 9.81 21.51
C SER A 35 7.96 9.58 20.83
N VAL A 36 6.96 10.41 21.13
CA VAL A 36 5.63 10.36 20.50
C VAL A 36 5.73 10.64 19.00
N VAL A 37 6.52 11.62 18.57
CA VAL A 37 6.75 11.92 17.15
C VAL A 37 7.41 10.74 16.43
N VAL A 38 8.45 10.14 17.01
CA VAL A 38 9.13 8.99 16.42
C VAL A 38 8.18 7.78 16.33
N LEU A 39 7.41 7.50 17.38
CA LEU A 39 6.43 6.41 17.37
C LEU A 39 5.34 6.64 16.32
N THR A 40 4.78 7.85 16.24
CA THR A 40 3.73 8.17 15.27
C THR A 40 4.27 8.08 13.83
N ILE A 41 5.45 8.60 13.55
CA ILE A 41 6.10 8.45 12.24
C ILE A 41 6.35 6.97 11.94
N GLY A 42 6.92 6.23 12.88
CA GLY A 42 7.18 4.80 12.73
C GLY A 42 5.90 4.00 12.45
N MET A 43 4.83 4.29 13.18
CA MET A 43 3.53 3.65 13.02
C MET A 43 2.87 4.01 11.70
N VAL A 44 2.94 5.28 11.27
CA VAL A 44 2.43 5.72 9.95
C VAL A 44 3.22 5.06 8.82
N LEU A 45 4.55 5.00 8.91
CA LEU A 45 5.40 4.35 7.93
C LEU A 45 5.15 2.85 7.87
N ALA A 46 5.08 2.17 9.02
CA ALA A 46 4.76 0.76 9.12
C ALA A 46 3.36 0.46 8.54
N TRP A 47 2.36 1.28 8.89
CA TRP A 47 1.00 1.14 8.38
C TRP A 47 0.94 1.38 6.87
N ARG A 48 1.63 2.40 6.36
CA ARG A 48 1.72 2.68 4.92
C ARG A 48 2.45 1.56 4.18
N HIS A 49 3.50 0.99 4.77
CA HIS A 49 4.22 -0.15 4.23
C HIS A 49 3.36 -1.41 4.20
N TRP A 50 2.63 -1.69 5.28
CA TRP A 50 1.69 -2.82 5.40
C TRP A 50 0.50 -2.67 4.45
N ARG A 51 -0.08 -1.46 4.34
CA ARG A 51 -1.21 -1.17 3.47
C ARG A 51 -0.83 -1.24 1.99
N ARG A 52 0.39 -0.80 1.62
CA ARG A 52 0.94 -1.03 0.28
C ARG A 52 1.00 -2.52 -0.09
N ARG A 53 1.17 -3.43 0.89
CA ARG A 53 1.15 -4.88 0.67
C ARG A 53 -0.26 -5.52 0.73
N ARG A 54 -1.22 -4.96 1.48
CA ARG A 54 -2.57 -5.54 1.67
C ARG A 54 -3.68 -4.98 0.76
N ALA A 55 -3.62 -3.71 0.37
CA ALA A 55 -4.60 -3.09 -0.53
C ALA A 55 -4.69 -3.66 -1.97
N PRO A 56 -3.61 -4.16 -2.61
CA PRO A 56 -3.67 -4.54 -4.03
C PRO A 56 -4.60 -5.71 -4.32
N VAL A 57 -4.72 -6.68 -3.41
CA VAL A 57 -5.53 -7.89 -3.65
C VAL A 57 -7.01 -7.52 -3.80
N ARG A 58 -7.53 -6.72 -2.87
CA ARG A 58 -8.94 -6.27 -2.91
C ARG A 58 -9.24 -5.36 -4.11
N GLN A 59 -8.28 -4.52 -4.50
CA GLN A 59 -8.42 -3.66 -5.67
C GLN A 59 -8.40 -4.47 -6.96
N ALA A 60 -7.50 -5.46 -7.07
CA ALA A 60 -7.43 -6.34 -8.23
C ALA A 60 -8.68 -7.21 -8.36
N ASP A 61 -9.22 -7.76 -7.26
CA ASP A 61 -10.47 -8.54 -7.29
C ASP A 61 -11.67 -7.68 -7.72
N ALA A 62 -11.77 -6.44 -7.22
CA ALA A 62 -12.85 -5.52 -7.60
C ALA A 62 -12.73 -5.07 -9.07
N GLU A 63 -11.50 -4.86 -9.55
CA GLU A 63 -11.24 -4.53 -10.95
C GLU A 63 -11.53 -5.72 -11.87
N LEU A 64 -11.16 -6.94 -11.45
CA LEU A 64 -11.50 -8.16 -12.18
C LEU A 64 -13.02 -8.36 -12.31
N ALA A 65 -13.78 -8.05 -11.25
CA ALA A 65 -15.24 -8.11 -11.29
C ALA A 65 -15.87 -7.08 -12.24
N ARG A 66 -15.24 -5.92 -12.43
CA ARG A 66 -15.65 -4.94 -13.45
C ARG A 66 -15.34 -5.45 -14.85
N ILE A 67 -14.15 -6.01 -15.05
CA ILE A 67 -13.72 -6.57 -16.34
C ILE A 67 -14.59 -7.77 -16.74
N SER A 68 -15.04 -8.59 -15.79
CA SER A 68 -15.97 -9.71 -16.07
C SER A 68 -17.35 -9.26 -16.54
N ALA A 69 -17.75 -8.02 -16.24
CA ALA A 69 -19.02 -7.46 -16.70
C ALA A 69 -18.93 -6.84 -18.12
N GLU A 70 -17.73 -6.76 -18.69
CA GLU A 70 -17.53 -6.30 -20.07
C GLU A 70 -18.10 -7.34 -21.05
N THR A 71 -18.94 -6.88 -21.98
CA THR A 71 -19.60 -7.76 -22.97
C THR A 71 -18.71 -8.00 -24.19
N ASP A 72 -17.77 -7.09 -24.46
CA ASP A 72 -16.82 -7.23 -25.54
C ASP A 72 -15.62 -8.07 -25.08
N ALA A 73 -15.53 -9.30 -25.58
CA ALA A 73 -14.48 -10.26 -25.25
C ALA A 73 -13.06 -9.72 -25.54
N VAL A 74 -12.90 -8.89 -26.57
CA VAL A 74 -11.58 -8.34 -26.95
C VAL A 74 -11.18 -7.26 -25.95
N ARG A 75 -12.12 -6.38 -25.58
CA ARG A 75 -11.91 -5.40 -24.49
C ARG A 75 -11.67 -6.09 -23.15
N GLN A 76 -12.39 -7.16 -22.86
CA GLN A 76 -12.20 -7.94 -21.66
C GLN A 76 -10.78 -8.54 -21.58
N LEU A 77 -10.35 -9.26 -22.62
CA LEU A 77 -9.01 -9.88 -22.65
C LEU A 77 -7.88 -8.85 -22.61
N SER A 78 -8.03 -7.72 -23.30
CA SER A 78 -7.06 -6.62 -23.25
C SER A 78 -6.97 -5.99 -21.85
N ALA A 79 -8.11 -5.79 -21.18
CA ALA A 79 -8.16 -5.28 -19.81
C ALA A 79 -7.53 -6.26 -18.82
N LEU A 80 -7.72 -7.58 -19.00
CA LEU A 80 -7.06 -8.62 -18.21
C LEU A 80 -5.53 -8.57 -18.39
N ASN A 81 -5.04 -8.44 -19.62
CA ASN A 81 -3.62 -8.33 -19.91
C ASN A 81 -3.01 -7.08 -19.24
N GLN A 82 -3.68 -5.93 -19.34
CA GLN A 82 -3.25 -4.69 -18.69
C GLN A 82 -3.24 -4.82 -17.16
N LEU A 83 -4.22 -5.52 -16.57
CA LEU A 83 -4.26 -5.78 -15.15
C LEU A 83 -3.07 -6.65 -14.72
N LEU A 84 -2.78 -7.73 -15.45
CA LEU A 84 -1.61 -8.58 -15.19
C LEU A 84 -0.31 -7.80 -15.26
N ARG A 85 -0.11 -6.94 -16.26
CA ARG A 85 1.09 -6.08 -16.36
C ARG A 85 1.21 -5.14 -15.16
N ARG A 86 0.12 -4.51 -14.74
CA ARG A 86 0.11 -3.63 -13.55
C ARG A 86 0.44 -4.38 -12.27
N VAL A 87 -0.08 -5.60 -12.10
CA VAL A 87 0.23 -6.46 -10.95
C VAL A 87 1.70 -6.92 -11.00
N ALA A 88 2.19 -7.37 -12.16
CA ALA A 88 3.57 -7.78 -12.35
C ALA A 88 4.55 -6.63 -12.06
N ALA A 89 4.27 -5.41 -12.55
CA ALA A 89 5.06 -4.22 -12.24
C ALA A 89 5.15 -3.93 -10.75
N ARG A 90 4.07 -4.20 -10.02
CA ARG A 90 4.00 -3.94 -8.58
C ARG A 90 4.70 -5.01 -7.75
N VAL A 91 4.68 -6.27 -8.19
CA VAL A 91 5.30 -7.40 -7.47
C VAL A 91 6.77 -7.54 -7.80
N TYR A 92 7.14 -7.42 -9.08
CA TYR A 92 8.49 -7.69 -9.60
C TYR A 92 9.26 -6.42 -10.01
N GLY A 93 8.60 -5.26 -10.00
CA GLY A 93 9.20 -3.98 -10.38
C GLY A 93 8.86 -3.54 -11.82
N PRO A 94 9.16 -2.29 -12.19
CA PRO A 94 8.69 -1.67 -13.43
C PRO A 94 9.16 -2.40 -14.70
N GLY A 95 10.29 -3.11 -14.66
CA GLY A 95 10.80 -3.90 -15.79
C GLY A 95 9.83 -4.99 -16.28
N ALA A 96 9.03 -5.56 -15.38
CA ALA A 96 8.06 -6.60 -15.74
C ALA A 96 6.90 -6.08 -16.60
N ALA A 97 6.52 -4.80 -16.47
CA ALA A 97 5.47 -4.21 -17.31
C ALA A 97 5.96 -3.81 -18.71
N SER A 98 7.27 -3.69 -18.92
CA SER A 98 7.87 -3.28 -20.20
C SER A 98 8.34 -4.45 -21.06
N LEU A 99 8.05 -5.69 -20.66
CA LEU A 99 8.45 -6.88 -21.41
C LEU A 99 7.78 -6.94 -22.78
N ALA A 100 8.55 -7.34 -23.79
CA ALA A 100 8.06 -7.62 -25.14
C ALA A 100 7.01 -8.75 -25.11
N PRO A 101 6.08 -8.83 -26.09
CA PRO A 101 4.99 -9.81 -26.05
C PRO A 101 5.43 -11.27 -25.86
N ALA A 102 6.53 -11.68 -26.51
CA ALA A 102 7.08 -13.04 -26.37
C ALA A 102 7.65 -13.30 -24.96
N GLN A 103 8.45 -12.38 -24.45
CA GLN A 103 9.01 -12.44 -23.09
C GLN A 103 7.92 -12.35 -22.02
N TRP A 104 6.83 -11.63 -22.32
CA TRP A 104 5.69 -11.49 -21.42
C TRP A 104 4.94 -12.81 -21.24
N SER A 105 4.67 -13.57 -22.31
CA SER A 105 4.04 -14.90 -22.18
C SER A 105 4.91 -15.88 -21.41
N GLU A 106 6.22 -15.83 -21.61
CA GLU A 106 7.18 -16.67 -20.88
C GLU A 106 7.17 -16.31 -19.40
N PHE A 107 7.28 -15.02 -19.08
CA PHE A 107 7.21 -14.49 -17.72
C PHE A 107 5.93 -14.93 -16.99
N LEU A 108 4.77 -14.83 -17.65
CA LEU A 108 3.50 -15.27 -17.08
C LEU A 108 3.50 -16.77 -16.76
N THR A 109 4.04 -17.59 -17.67
CA THR A 109 4.14 -19.04 -17.52
C THR A 109 5.08 -19.42 -16.36
N THR A 110 6.25 -18.78 -16.27
CA THR A 110 7.22 -19.01 -15.19
C THR A 110 6.66 -18.65 -13.81
N HIS A 111 5.84 -17.61 -13.73
CA HIS A 111 5.23 -17.13 -12.49
C HIS A 111 3.80 -17.66 -12.25
N ALA A 112 3.32 -18.59 -13.07
CA ALA A 112 2.01 -19.22 -12.90
C ALA A 112 1.97 -20.14 -11.66
N PRO A 113 0.79 -20.32 -11.05
CA PRO A 113 0.59 -21.33 -10.00
C PRO A 113 0.82 -22.74 -10.54
N ALA A 114 1.20 -23.66 -9.66
CA ALA A 114 1.40 -25.08 -10.01
C ALA A 114 0.09 -25.65 -10.57
N GLY A 115 0.12 -26.13 -11.83
CA GLY A 115 -1.04 -26.66 -12.54
C GLY A 115 -1.47 -25.86 -13.78
N ASP A 116 -0.98 -24.63 -13.97
CA ASP A 116 -1.39 -23.77 -15.11
C ASP A 116 -0.20 -23.24 -15.92
N GLN A 117 0.85 -24.06 -16.07
CA GLN A 117 2.07 -23.71 -16.81
C GLN A 117 1.94 -23.97 -18.32
N ASN A 118 0.73 -24.03 -18.88
CA ASN A 118 0.55 -24.24 -20.31
C ASN A 118 0.92 -22.95 -21.06
N PRO A 119 2.03 -22.92 -21.82
CA PRO A 119 2.52 -21.70 -22.46
C PRO A 119 1.55 -21.18 -23.53
N LEU A 120 0.74 -22.05 -24.15
CA LEU A 120 -0.18 -21.68 -25.22
C LEU A 120 -1.31 -20.76 -24.72
N ARG A 121 -1.87 -21.05 -23.54
CA ARG A 121 -2.95 -20.23 -22.95
C ARG A 121 -2.43 -18.84 -22.57
N TRP A 122 -1.23 -18.77 -21.98
CA TRP A 122 -0.59 -17.50 -21.65
C TRP A 122 -0.15 -16.71 -22.90
N GLN A 123 0.27 -17.37 -23.97
CA GLN A 123 0.53 -16.73 -25.26
C GLN A 123 -0.74 -16.12 -25.87
N GLN A 124 -1.85 -16.84 -25.85
CA GLN A 124 -3.13 -16.33 -26.36
C GLN A 124 -3.54 -15.05 -25.61
N LEU A 125 -3.47 -15.07 -24.28
CA LEU A 125 -3.79 -13.91 -23.44
C LEU A 125 -2.78 -12.77 -23.62
N ALA A 126 -1.49 -13.09 -23.77
CA ALA A 126 -0.42 -12.12 -24.02
C ALA A 126 -0.60 -11.36 -25.35
N GLN A 127 -1.08 -12.08 -26.38
CA GLN A 127 -1.27 -11.56 -27.73
C GLN A 127 -2.66 -10.98 -27.97
N ALA A 128 -3.64 -11.23 -27.08
CA ALA A 128 -5.01 -10.73 -27.22
C ALA A 128 -5.12 -9.22 -27.53
N PRO A 129 -4.32 -8.31 -26.92
CA PRO A 129 -4.37 -6.88 -27.28
C PRO A 129 -3.93 -6.57 -28.71
N TYR A 130 -3.13 -7.46 -29.32
CA TYR A 130 -2.52 -7.27 -30.64
C TYR A 130 -3.27 -8.01 -31.75
N ARG A 131 -4.15 -8.97 -31.40
CA ARG A 131 -4.77 -9.89 -32.36
C ARG A 131 -6.01 -9.33 -33.05
N GLY A 132 -6.51 -8.18 -32.62
CA GLY A 132 -7.71 -7.56 -33.20
C GLY A 132 -8.99 -8.34 -32.87
N ILE A 133 -10.12 -7.81 -33.35
CA ILE A 133 -11.48 -8.17 -32.92
C ILE A 133 -11.90 -9.60 -33.31
N ASP A 134 -11.21 -10.21 -34.27
CA ASP A 134 -11.67 -11.41 -34.98
C ASP A 134 -11.42 -12.74 -34.25
N ALA A 135 -10.78 -12.73 -33.08
CA ALA A 135 -10.32 -13.94 -32.37
C ALA A 135 -11.08 -14.27 -31.08
N SER A 136 -12.31 -13.75 -30.92
CA SER A 136 -13.10 -13.91 -29.69
C SER A 136 -13.93 -15.19 -29.69
N ASP A 137 -13.34 -16.28 -29.18
CA ASP A 137 -14.11 -17.41 -28.65
C ASP A 137 -14.53 -17.08 -27.21
N ASP A 138 -15.85 -17.00 -26.94
CA ASP A 138 -16.39 -16.74 -25.59
C ASP A 138 -15.87 -17.73 -24.53
N THR A 139 -15.53 -18.95 -24.96
CA THR A 139 -14.93 -20.00 -24.12
C THR A 139 -13.54 -19.60 -23.60
N LEU A 140 -12.76 -18.88 -24.40
CA LEU A 140 -11.42 -18.41 -24.04
C LEU A 140 -11.50 -17.26 -23.02
N SER A 141 -12.56 -16.46 -23.06
CA SER A 141 -12.82 -15.34 -22.15
C SER A 141 -13.06 -15.81 -20.70
N ILE A 142 -13.91 -16.84 -20.53
CA ILE A 142 -14.25 -17.41 -19.21
C ILE A 142 -13.02 -18.06 -18.59
N ASP A 143 -12.24 -18.78 -19.40
CA ASP A 143 -11.03 -19.46 -18.98
C ASP A 143 -9.93 -18.45 -18.56
N ALA A 144 -9.75 -17.39 -19.35
CA ALA A 144 -8.80 -16.31 -19.08
C ALA A 144 -9.05 -15.58 -17.75
N LEU A 145 -10.31 -15.37 -17.36
CA LEU A 145 -10.68 -14.74 -16.08
C LEU A 145 -10.19 -15.58 -14.89
N GLY A 146 -10.45 -16.89 -14.91
CA GLY A 146 -10.05 -17.82 -13.86
C GLY A 146 -8.53 -17.91 -13.72
N MET A 147 -7.83 -18.06 -14.84
CA MET A 147 -6.37 -18.10 -14.90
C MET A 147 -5.75 -16.80 -14.37
N THR A 148 -6.25 -15.64 -14.83
CA THR A 148 -5.79 -14.32 -14.39
C THR A 148 -5.96 -14.14 -12.89
N ARG A 149 -7.13 -14.53 -12.36
CA ARG A 149 -7.41 -14.47 -10.91
C ARG A 149 -6.43 -15.33 -10.12
N ALA A 150 -6.24 -16.59 -10.53
CA ALA A 150 -5.35 -17.53 -9.85
C ALA A 150 -3.91 -17.02 -9.83
N TRP A 151 -3.44 -16.48 -10.97
CA TRP A 151 -2.10 -15.90 -11.10
C TRP A 151 -1.90 -14.69 -10.17
N ILE A 152 -2.86 -13.75 -10.14
CA ILE A 152 -2.80 -12.56 -9.28
C ILE A 152 -2.77 -12.98 -7.80
N GLN A 153 -3.64 -13.91 -7.40
CA GLN A 153 -3.70 -14.37 -6.01
C GLN A 153 -2.42 -15.09 -5.58
N ALA A 154 -1.86 -15.95 -6.43
CA ALA A 154 -0.63 -16.68 -6.14
C ALA A 154 0.57 -15.72 -5.99
N ASN A 155 0.73 -14.77 -6.91
CA ASN A 155 1.86 -13.84 -6.89
C ASN A 155 1.73 -12.77 -5.79
N LEU A 156 0.52 -12.31 -5.48
CA LEU A 156 0.29 -11.42 -4.34
C LEU A 156 0.47 -12.14 -2.99
N LYS A 157 0.20 -13.44 -2.90
CA LYS A 157 0.52 -14.25 -1.71
C LYS A 157 2.03 -14.38 -1.52
N ARG A 158 2.79 -14.66 -2.58
CA ARG A 158 4.27 -14.72 -2.56
C ARG A 158 4.93 -13.40 -2.15
N ALA A 159 4.31 -12.26 -2.50
CA ALA A 159 4.82 -10.92 -2.16
C ALA A 159 4.63 -10.50 -0.68
N ARG A 160 3.96 -11.34 0.14
CA ARG A 160 3.81 -11.13 1.58
C ARG A 160 4.96 -11.84 2.30
N PRO A 161 6.03 -11.13 2.73
CA PRO A 161 6.96 -11.73 3.69
C PRO A 161 6.19 -12.02 4.99
N CYS A 162 6.44 -13.20 5.55
CA CYS A 162 5.98 -13.62 6.88
C CYS A 162 6.43 -12.62 7.95
#